data_AF-A0A538U6K2-F1
#
_entry.id   AF-A0A538U6K2-F1
#
_cell.length_a   1.000
_cell.length_b   1.000
_cell.length_c   1.000
_cell.angle_alpha   90.00
_cell.angle_beta   90.00
_cell.angle_gamma   90.00
#
_symmetry.space_group_name_H-M   'P 1'
#
loop_
_entity.id
_entity.type
_entity.pdbx_description
1 polymer ?
#
loop_
_entity_poly.entity_id
_entity_poly.type
_entity_poly.pdbx_seq_one_letter_code
_entity_poly.pdbx_strand_id
1 'polypeptide(L)'
;MSGRRDSSWTLSWVGAAAFLLSLFTVYLHLKALGRAYVVDYQIPRHAAMLAGTAGNPWQYRVLSAWIVEGAQRLLAAVGVHDPLIAAFVAVRVVEQTLWFVVAWLYWRSLGLASAAATLGLALLGWSVSGANYGSDLQFNTYFDALFYTLGALAVARDRPLWLLPLTLLAALNRETSGLLPLLPLAALPEAGPQRTRRVWIVALGLVIYGIVFVALRIAYGPQELIVPYGHRPGIDLLLYNVGRVRTWGQLLATFSILPFLALASYRRWPRVLRGFFWLVVPLWFAVHWVAAVMAETRLLLVPLTLVILPGALFLLRSEASQPELVRAG
;
A
#
# COMPACT_ATOMS: atom_id res chain seq x y z
N MET A 1 -11.38 -15.92 18.14
CA MET A 1 -10.07 -15.65 18.77
C MET A 1 -10.27 -14.60 19.85
N SER A 2 -10.20 -14.97 21.13
CA SER A 2 -10.17 -14.00 22.24
C SER A 2 -8.86 -13.22 22.14
N GLY A 3 -8.89 -12.07 21.45
CA GLY A 3 -7.70 -11.27 21.21
C GLY A 3 -7.08 -10.85 22.54
N ARG A 4 -5.82 -11.24 22.80
CA ARG A 4 -5.03 -10.60 23.85
C ARG A 4 -5.08 -9.11 23.61
N ARG A 5 -5.72 -8.37 24.51
CA ARG A 5 -5.68 -6.91 24.48
C ARG A 5 -4.25 -6.51 24.76
N ASP A 6 -3.61 -5.90 23.78
CA ASP A 6 -2.31 -5.26 24.00
C ASP A 6 -2.50 -4.08 24.96
N SER A 7 -1.52 -3.81 25.82
CA SER A 7 -1.63 -2.71 26.77
C SER A 7 -1.61 -1.36 26.03
N SER A 8 -2.21 -0.33 26.63
CA SER A 8 -2.13 1.04 26.10
C SER A 8 -0.67 1.49 25.88
N TRP A 9 0.23 1.06 26.77
CA TRP A 9 1.66 1.26 26.65
C TRP A 9 2.24 0.69 25.35
N THR A 10 1.87 -0.54 24.97
CA THR A 10 2.31 -1.14 23.69
C THR A 10 1.86 -0.31 22.49
N LEU A 11 0.63 0.18 22.49
CA LEU A 11 0.11 1.00 21.40
C LEU A 11 0.84 2.35 21.29
N SER A 12 1.13 3.01 22.42
CA SER A 12 1.92 4.24 22.43
C SER A 12 3.34 4.03 21.87
N TRP A 13 4.00 2.94 22.26
CA TRP A 13 5.32 2.59 21.71
C TRP A 13 5.28 2.29 20.22
N VAL A 14 4.28 1.56 19.75
CA VAL A 14 4.11 1.29 18.32
C VAL A 14 3.88 2.60 17.55
N GLY A 15 3.07 3.51 18.10
CA GLY A 15 2.86 4.84 17.52
C GLY A 15 4.16 5.65 17.43
N ALA A 16 4.94 5.69 18.51
CA ALA A 16 6.22 6.39 18.53
C ALA A 16 7.23 5.77 17.54
N ALA A 17 7.34 4.44 17.51
CA ALA A 17 8.22 3.73 16.57
C ALA A 17 7.79 3.97 15.11
N ALA A 18 6.49 3.91 14.82
CA ALA A 18 5.95 4.20 13.50
C ALA A 18 6.28 5.63 13.05
N PHE A 19 6.14 6.60 13.95
CA PHE A 19 6.47 7.99 13.68
C PHE A 19 7.96 8.20 13.41
N LEU A 20 8.84 7.63 14.24
CA LEU A 20 10.29 7.74 14.05
C LEU A 20 10.76 7.05 12.75
N LEU A 21 10.24 5.87 12.44
CA LEU A 21 10.53 5.19 11.18
C LEU A 21 10.01 5.98 9.97
N SER A 22 8.85 6.63 10.10
CA SER A 22 8.31 7.51 9.07
C SER A 22 9.18 8.75 8.85
N LEU A 23 9.60 9.43 9.91
CA LEU A 23 10.55 10.55 9.81
C LEU A 23 11.85 10.11 9.11
N PHE A 24 12.40 8.97 9.51
CA PHE A 24 13.64 8.44 8.94
C PHE A 24 13.51 8.12 7.44
N THR A 25 12.45 7.40 7.05
CA THR A 25 12.22 7.03 5.65
C THR A 25 11.92 8.25 4.76
N VAL A 26 11.09 9.18 5.23
CA VAL A 26 10.81 10.44 4.51
C VAL A 26 12.08 11.28 4.35
N TYR A 27 12.90 11.38 5.40
CA TYR A 27 14.21 12.05 5.31
C TYR A 27 15.11 11.40 4.27
N LEU A 28 15.22 10.07 4.24
CA LEU A 28 16.02 9.36 3.24
C LEU A 28 15.51 9.60 1.82
N HIS A 29 14.19 9.65 1.61
CA HIS A 29 13.61 9.93 0.29
C HIS A 29 13.88 11.36 -0.15
N LEU A 30 13.69 12.35 0.74
CA LEU A 30 14.00 13.75 0.44
C LEU A 30 15.49 13.95 0.15
N LYS A 31 16.36 13.27 0.90
CA LYS A 31 17.80 13.29 0.66
C LYS A 31 18.17 12.66 -0.69
N ALA A 32 17.52 11.55 -1.06
CA ALA A 32 17.75 10.88 -2.34
C ALA A 32 17.24 11.69 -3.54
N LEU A 33 16.12 12.41 -3.38
CA LEU A 33 15.55 13.28 -4.41
C LEU A 33 16.32 14.59 -4.57
N GLY A 34 16.70 15.20 -3.45
CA GLY A 34 17.25 16.55 -3.42
C GLY A 34 16.20 17.64 -3.61
N ARG A 35 16.53 18.86 -3.16
CA ARG A 35 15.64 20.02 -3.25
C ARG A 35 15.26 20.37 -4.68
N ALA A 36 16.22 20.32 -5.60
CA ALA A 36 15.99 20.63 -7.02
C ALA A 36 14.87 19.77 -7.60
N TYR A 37 14.87 18.46 -7.31
CA TYR A 37 13.81 17.58 -7.80
C TYR A 37 12.42 17.97 -7.29
N VAL A 38 12.31 18.37 -6.01
CA VAL A 38 11.03 18.82 -5.45
C VAL A 38 10.53 20.07 -6.16
N VAL A 39 11.41 21.04 -6.39
CA VAL A 39 11.07 22.31 -7.04
C VAL A 39 10.75 22.11 -8.52
N ASP A 40 11.56 21.32 -9.23
CA ASP A 40 11.50 21.22 -10.69
C ASP A 40 10.48 20.19 -11.17
N TYR A 41 10.11 19.20 -10.34
CA TYR A 41 9.21 18.11 -10.74
C TYR A 41 7.98 17.94 -9.84
N GLN A 42 8.16 17.92 -8.52
CA GLN A 42 7.04 17.64 -7.60
C GLN A 42 6.05 18.79 -7.56
N ILE A 43 6.52 20.04 -7.45
CA ILE A 43 5.66 21.24 -7.41
C ILE A 43 4.91 21.41 -8.74
N PRO A 44 5.57 21.42 -9.93
CA PRO A 44 4.86 21.56 -11.19
C PRO A 44 3.84 20.45 -11.45
N ARG A 45 4.14 19.21 -11.06
CA ARG A 45 3.18 18.10 -11.18
C ARG A 45 1.96 18.30 -10.30
N HIS A 46 2.16 18.70 -9.04
CA HIS A 46 1.05 19.02 -8.13
C HIS A 46 0.17 20.13 -8.71
N ALA A 47 0.79 21.22 -9.20
CA ALA A 47 0.07 22.31 -9.85
C ALA A 47 -0.70 21.84 -11.10
N ALA A 48 -0.09 21.02 -11.95
CA ALA A 48 -0.75 20.46 -13.13
C ALA A 48 -1.94 19.56 -12.76
N MET A 49 -1.84 18.77 -11.69
CA MET A 49 -2.95 17.92 -11.22
C MET A 49 -4.15 18.76 -10.77
N LEU A 50 -3.89 19.85 -10.04
CA LEU A 50 -4.93 20.80 -9.62
C LEU A 50 -5.52 21.57 -10.80
N ALA A 51 -4.72 21.87 -11.82
CA ALA A 51 -5.13 22.58 -13.03
C ALA A 51 -5.84 21.70 -14.07
N GLY A 52 -5.85 20.37 -13.90
CA GLY A 52 -6.49 19.47 -14.87
C GLY A 52 -5.61 19.05 -16.05
N THR A 53 -4.29 19.25 -15.98
CA THR A 53 -3.35 19.12 -17.10
C THR A 53 -2.21 18.12 -16.88
N ALA A 54 -2.28 17.26 -15.85
CA ALA A 54 -1.18 16.37 -15.47
C ALA A 54 -0.99 15.12 -16.36
N GLY A 55 -1.89 14.86 -17.30
CA GLY A 55 -1.86 13.65 -18.14
C GLY A 55 -2.21 12.35 -17.41
N ASN A 56 -2.32 11.25 -18.14
CA ASN A 56 -2.62 9.92 -17.60
C ASN A 56 -1.32 9.23 -17.14
N PRO A 57 -1.24 8.68 -15.91
CA PRO A 57 -2.35 8.46 -14.98
C PRO A 57 -2.55 9.53 -13.91
N TRP A 58 -1.66 10.52 -13.80
CA TRP A 58 -1.65 11.47 -12.68
C TRP A 58 -2.94 12.28 -12.55
N GLN A 59 -3.55 12.66 -13.67
CA GLN A 59 -4.76 13.49 -13.70
C GLN A 59 -5.96 12.84 -12.99
N TYR A 60 -6.03 11.51 -12.96
CA TYR A 60 -7.14 10.80 -12.34
C TYR A 60 -6.89 10.47 -10.87
N ARG A 61 -5.77 10.92 -10.28
CA ARG A 61 -5.34 10.61 -8.91
C ARG A 61 -5.53 11.80 -7.99
N VAL A 62 -6.78 12.24 -7.88
CA VAL A 62 -7.14 13.54 -7.29
C VAL A 62 -7.02 13.57 -5.76
N LEU A 63 -7.26 12.45 -5.07
CA LEU A 63 -7.36 12.43 -3.61
C LEU A 63 -6.09 12.97 -2.93
N SER A 64 -4.92 12.45 -3.31
CA SER A 64 -3.67 12.84 -2.67
C SER A 64 -3.32 14.30 -2.94
N ALA A 65 -3.62 14.82 -4.14
CA ALA A 65 -3.40 16.23 -4.46
C ALA A 65 -4.29 17.14 -3.60
N TRP A 66 -5.57 16.78 -3.42
CA TRP A 66 -6.47 17.55 -2.55
C TRP A 66 -6.05 17.54 -1.08
N ILE A 67 -5.56 16.40 -0.57
CA ILE A 67 -5.05 16.31 0.81
C ILE A 67 -3.83 17.22 1.00
N VAL A 68 -2.89 17.19 0.06
CA VAL A 68 -1.70 18.07 0.11
C VAL A 68 -2.09 19.54 0.00
N GLU A 69 -3.00 19.88 -0.92
CA GLU A 69 -3.49 21.25 -1.09
C GLU A 69 -4.15 21.76 0.19
N GLY A 70 -5.00 20.94 0.82
CA GLY A 70 -5.61 21.27 2.11
C GLY A 70 -4.56 21.52 3.20
N ALA A 71 -3.55 20.64 3.31
CA ALA A 71 -2.46 20.82 4.27
C ALA A 71 -1.63 22.08 4.00
N GLN A 72 -1.34 22.38 2.73
CA GLN A 72 -0.62 23.58 2.32
C GLN A 72 -1.36 24.86 2.73
N ARG A 73 -2.68 24.91 2.50
CA ARG A 73 -3.50 26.08 2.92
C ARG A 73 -3.51 26.26 4.43
N LEU A 74 -3.62 25.17 5.20
CA LEU A 74 -3.57 25.23 6.66
C LEU A 74 -2.21 25.73 7.18
N LEU A 75 -1.11 25.25 6.60
CA LEU A 75 0.24 25.68 6.98
C LEU A 75 0.52 27.14 6.58
N ALA A 76 0.01 27.57 5.43
CA ALA A 76 0.08 28.97 5.02
C ALA A 76 -0.68 29.88 5.98
N ALA A 77 -1.86 29.46 6.45
CA ALA A 77 -2.68 30.23 7.39
C ALA A 77 -2.01 30.45 8.76
N VAL A 78 -1.11 29.55 9.17
CA VAL A 78 -0.32 29.70 10.41
C VAL A 78 1.08 30.28 10.19
N GLY A 79 1.36 30.81 8.99
CA GLY A 79 2.59 31.54 8.69
C GLY A 79 3.84 30.66 8.51
N VAL A 80 3.69 29.39 8.15
CA VAL A 80 4.84 28.51 7.86
C VAL A 80 5.54 28.96 6.58
N HIS A 81 6.87 29.08 6.64
CA HIS A 81 7.72 29.36 5.47
C HIS A 81 7.69 28.16 4.50
N ASP A 82 7.56 28.43 3.19
CA ASP A 82 7.40 27.41 2.15
C ASP A 82 6.30 26.36 2.45
N PRO A 83 5.04 26.79 2.61
CA PRO A 83 3.96 25.93 3.13
C PRO A 83 3.67 24.70 2.26
N LEU A 84 3.95 24.75 0.96
CA LEU A 84 3.76 23.60 0.06
C LEU A 84 4.80 22.49 0.30
N ILE A 85 6.08 22.84 0.48
CA ILE A 85 7.13 21.86 0.79
C ILE A 85 6.86 21.27 2.18
N ALA A 86 6.52 22.12 3.15
CA ALA A 86 6.14 21.67 4.48
C ALA A 86 4.92 20.72 4.44
N ALA A 87 3.91 21.01 3.62
CA ALA A 87 2.74 20.15 3.42
C ALA A 87 3.13 18.79 2.81
N PHE A 88 3.98 18.79 1.79
CA PHE A 88 4.49 17.56 1.22
C PHE A 88 5.17 16.68 2.28
N VAL A 89 6.07 17.25 3.09
CA VAL A 89 6.75 16.49 4.16
C VAL A 89 5.75 16.00 5.22
N ALA A 90 4.89 16.90 5.72
CA ALA A 90 3.94 16.59 6.79
C ALA A 90 2.95 15.50 6.38
N VAL A 91 2.35 15.60 5.18
CA VAL A 91 1.41 14.60 4.68
C VAL A 91 2.09 13.24 4.54
N ARG A 92 3.32 13.18 4.03
CA ARG A 92 4.07 11.91 3.92
C ARG A 92 4.33 11.28 5.28
N VAL A 93 4.73 12.08 6.26
CA VAL A 93 5.02 11.59 7.61
C VAL A 93 3.74 11.05 8.26
N VAL A 94 2.63 11.78 8.17
CA VAL A 94 1.34 11.36 8.74
C VAL A 94 0.83 10.09 8.05
N GLU A 95 0.80 10.09 6.72
CA GLU A 95 0.35 8.96 5.91
C GLU A 95 1.11 7.67 6.26
N GLN A 96 2.44 7.74 6.28
CA GLN A 96 3.26 6.57 6.51
C GLN A 96 3.25 6.12 7.97
N THR A 97 3.14 7.05 8.92
CA THR A 97 2.92 6.72 10.34
C THR A 97 1.61 5.95 10.51
N LEU A 98 0.51 6.44 9.91
CA LEU A 98 -0.78 5.76 9.94
C LEU A 98 -0.69 4.37 9.32
N TRP A 99 -0.03 4.25 8.17
CA TRP A 99 0.17 2.98 7.49
C TRP A 99 0.94 1.97 8.33
N PHE A 100 2.03 2.39 8.99
CA PHE A 100 2.81 1.52 9.87
C PHE A 100 1.99 1.04 11.07
N VAL A 101 1.24 1.94 11.72
CA VAL A 101 0.33 1.54 12.81
C VAL A 101 -0.72 0.54 12.33
N VAL A 102 -1.35 0.79 11.18
CA VAL A 102 -2.36 -0.10 10.59
C VAL A 102 -1.74 -1.46 10.19
N ALA A 103 -0.52 -1.47 9.64
CA ALA A 103 0.20 -2.70 9.30
C ALA A 103 0.45 -3.55 10.54
N TRP A 104 0.89 -2.93 11.64
CA TRP A 104 1.04 -3.63 12.92
C TRP A 104 -0.28 -4.21 13.41
N LEU A 105 -1.37 -3.42 13.41
CA LEU A 105 -2.71 -3.90 13.81
C LEU A 105 -3.21 -5.04 12.92
N TYR A 106 -2.92 -4.97 11.63
CA TYR A 106 -3.22 -6.02 10.65
C TYR A 106 -2.47 -7.30 10.98
N TRP A 107 -1.15 -7.24 11.16
CA TRP A 107 -0.33 -8.41 11.49
C TRP A 107 -0.74 -9.03 12.84
N ARG A 108 -1.09 -8.21 13.84
CA ARG A 108 -1.67 -8.67 15.11
C ARG A 108 -2.98 -9.41 14.89
N SER A 109 -3.83 -8.92 13.98
CA SER A 109 -5.11 -9.58 13.64
C SER A 109 -4.93 -10.93 12.93
N LEU A 110 -3.78 -11.16 12.28
CA LEU A 110 -3.42 -12.48 11.72
C LEU A 110 -2.91 -13.46 12.79
N GLY A 111 -2.73 -13.01 14.03
CA GLY A 111 -2.24 -13.83 15.15
C GLY A 111 -0.73 -13.81 15.35
N LEU A 112 0.02 -12.92 14.68
CA LEU A 112 1.44 -12.72 14.96
C LEU A 112 1.63 -12.07 16.33
N ALA A 113 2.63 -12.51 17.10
CA ALA A 113 2.95 -11.93 18.41
C ALA A 113 3.37 -10.45 18.30
N SER A 114 3.20 -9.67 19.38
CA SER A 114 3.55 -8.24 19.40
C SER A 114 5.00 -7.98 18.97
N ALA A 115 5.95 -8.73 19.53
CA ALA A 115 7.36 -8.63 19.17
C ALA A 115 7.62 -8.90 17.67
N ALA A 116 6.99 -9.93 17.09
CA ALA A 116 7.11 -10.24 15.68
C ALA A 116 6.50 -9.14 14.79
N ALA A 117 5.34 -8.60 15.16
CA ALA A 117 4.71 -7.50 14.44
C ALA A 117 5.56 -6.21 14.53
N THR A 118 6.19 -5.93 15.67
CA THR A 118 7.10 -4.79 15.83
C THR A 118 8.38 -4.96 15.03
N LEU A 119 8.98 -6.16 14.99
CA LEU A 119 10.07 -6.46 14.07
C LEU A 119 9.65 -6.25 12.60
N GLY A 120 8.42 -6.64 12.27
CA GLY A 120 7.80 -6.34 10.98
C GLY A 120 7.82 -4.86 10.61
N LEU A 121 7.65 -3.95 11.58
CA LEU A 121 7.69 -2.51 11.32
C LEU A 121 9.10 -2.04 10.99
N ALA A 122 10.11 -2.55 11.68
CA ALA A 122 11.50 -2.26 11.35
C ALA A 122 11.85 -2.75 9.93
N LEU A 123 11.41 -3.96 9.58
CA LEU A 123 11.59 -4.52 8.23
C LEU A 123 10.83 -3.73 7.15
N LEU A 124 9.60 -3.31 7.45
CA LEU A 124 8.82 -2.45 6.55
C LEU A 124 9.48 -1.08 6.38
N GLY A 125 9.98 -0.48 7.46
CA GLY A 125 10.75 0.77 7.40
C GLY A 125 12.00 0.65 6.56
N TRP A 126 12.72 -0.48 6.65
CA TRP A 126 13.85 -0.80 5.78
C TRP A 126 13.43 -0.90 4.32
N SER A 127 12.41 -1.71 4.01
CA SER A 127 11.91 -1.88 2.64
C SER A 127 11.45 -0.57 2.02
N VAL A 128 10.74 0.28 2.78
CA VAL A 128 10.31 1.60 2.31
C VAL A 128 11.51 2.52 2.07
N SER A 129 12.55 2.46 2.91
CA SER A 129 13.78 3.22 2.69
C SER A 129 14.46 2.84 1.37
N GLY A 130 14.43 1.56 1.01
CA GLY A 130 14.96 1.04 -0.26
C GLY A 130 14.05 1.32 -1.47
N ALA A 131 12.78 1.65 -1.26
CA ALA A 131 11.78 1.88 -2.31
C ALA A 131 11.77 3.33 -2.85
N ASN A 132 12.93 3.99 -2.92
CA ASN A 132 13.04 5.42 -3.27
C ASN A 132 13.44 5.68 -4.74
N TYR A 133 13.75 4.62 -5.51
CA TYR A 133 14.24 4.79 -6.87
C TYR A 133 13.19 5.34 -7.82
N GLY A 134 13.55 6.38 -8.58
CA GLY A 134 12.66 7.02 -9.55
C GLY A 134 11.32 7.44 -8.92
N SER A 135 11.34 7.73 -7.62
CA SER A 135 10.16 8.05 -6.83
C SER A 135 10.19 9.53 -6.54
N ASP A 136 9.18 10.28 -6.97
CA ASP A 136 8.86 11.51 -6.26
C ASP A 136 8.31 11.17 -4.86
N LEU A 137 7.64 12.10 -4.17
CA LEU A 137 7.06 11.75 -2.88
C LEU A 137 5.88 10.77 -3.01
N GLN A 138 5.29 10.60 -4.19
CA GLN A 138 4.42 9.49 -4.58
C GLN A 138 3.27 9.21 -3.61
N PHE A 139 2.67 10.24 -3.01
CA PHE A 139 1.56 10.15 -2.05
C PHE A 139 0.53 9.08 -2.43
N ASN A 140 0.06 9.10 -3.67
CA ASN A 140 -0.89 8.13 -4.19
C ASN A 140 -0.46 6.65 -4.00
N THR A 141 0.84 6.33 -4.09
CA THR A 141 1.36 4.97 -3.88
C THR A 141 1.26 4.53 -2.43
N TYR A 142 1.50 5.43 -1.48
CA TYR A 142 1.52 5.10 -0.07
C TYR A 142 0.10 5.10 0.51
N PHE A 143 -0.79 5.96 0.01
CA PHE A 143 -2.23 5.86 0.26
C PHE A 143 -2.78 4.53 -0.26
N ASP A 144 -2.32 4.06 -1.43
CA ASP A 144 -2.71 2.74 -1.93
C ASP A 144 -2.31 1.64 -0.93
N ALA A 145 -1.05 1.65 -0.48
CA ALA A 145 -0.58 0.71 0.55
C ALA A 145 -1.38 0.81 1.87
N LEU A 146 -1.71 2.02 2.32
CA LEU A 146 -2.55 2.25 3.49
C LEU A 146 -3.97 1.67 3.29
N PHE A 147 -4.63 1.97 2.17
CA PHE A 147 -5.99 1.50 1.89
C PHE A 147 -6.07 -0.02 1.77
N TYR A 148 -5.11 -0.65 1.08
CA TYR A 148 -5.02 -2.10 1.01
C TYR A 148 -4.78 -2.73 2.39
N THR A 149 -3.95 -2.11 3.23
CA THR A 149 -3.69 -2.62 4.58
C THR A 149 -4.91 -2.44 5.50
N LEU A 150 -5.63 -1.32 5.39
CA LEU A 150 -6.92 -1.10 6.06
C LEU A 150 -7.98 -2.10 5.60
N GLY A 151 -8.07 -2.36 4.29
CA GLY A 151 -8.97 -3.37 3.72
C GLY A 151 -8.64 -4.78 4.22
N ALA A 152 -7.36 -5.15 4.23
CA ALA A 152 -6.90 -6.43 4.76
C ALA A 152 -7.20 -6.58 6.26
N LEU A 153 -6.98 -5.52 7.05
CA LEU A 153 -7.37 -5.45 8.47
C LEU A 153 -8.87 -5.63 8.66
N ALA A 154 -9.69 -4.97 7.84
CA ALA A 154 -11.15 -5.07 7.88
C ALA A 154 -11.61 -6.51 7.59
N VAL A 155 -11.06 -7.17 6.57
CA VAL A 155 -11.35 -8.59 6.28
C VAL A 155 -10.89 -9.51 7.40
N ALA A 156 -9.67 -9.31 7.92
CA ALA A 156 -9.11 -10.14 9.00
C ALA A 156 -9.91 -10.03 10.31
N ARG A 157 -10.55 -8.88 10.57
CA ARG A 157 -11.44 -8.65 11.73
C ARG A 157 -12.91 -8.94 11.45
N ASP A 158 -13.24 -9.56 10.31
CA ASP A 158 -14.61 -9.86 9.87
C ASP A 158 -15.52 -8.62 9.83
N ARG A 159 -14.97 -7.49 9.41
CA ARG A 159 -15.70 -6.23 9.18
C ARG A 159 -15.63 -5.76 7.72
N PRO A 160 -16.02 -6.60 6.74
CA PRO A 160 -15.83 -6.29 5.32
C PRO A 160 -16.64 -5.08 4.82
N LEU A 161 -17.65 -4.60 5.55
CA LEU A 161 -18.41 -3.40 5.17
C LEU A 161 -17.54 -2.14 5.07
N TRP A 162 -16.45 -2.06 5.83
CA TRP A 162 -15.51 -0.93 5.73
C TRP A 162 -14.82 -0.84 4.37
N LEU A 163 -14.81 -1.91 3.56
CA LEU A 163 -14.28 -1.82 2.21
C LEU A 163 -15.07 -0.88 1.31
N LEU A 164 -16.37 -0.65 1.53
CA LEU A 164 -17.16 0.24 0.67
C LEU A 164 -16.66 1.70 0.71
N PRO A 165 -16.56 2.37 1.88
CA PRO A 165 -15.98 3.70 1.94
C PRO A 165 -14.48 3.71 1.60
N LEU A 166 -13.74 2.64 1.91
CA LEU A 166 -12.32 2.55 1.51
C LEU A 166 -12.15 2.47 -0.01
N THR A 167 -13.00 1.74 -0.71
CA THR A 167 -12.98 1.64 -2.18
C THR A 167 -13.31 2.98 -2.82
N LEU A 168 -14.26 3.75 -2.27
CA LEU A 168 -14.53 5.10 -2.74
C LEU A 168 -13.27 5.98 -2.67
N LEU A 169 -12.60 6.02 -1.52
CA LEU A 169 -11.38 6.83 -1.33
C LEU A 169 -10.22 6.30 -2.19
N ALA A 170 -10.04 4.98 -2.23
CA ALA A 170 -8.96 4.37 -3.00
C ALA A 170 -9.14 4.57 -4.52
N ALA A 171 -10.38 4.56 -5.02
CA ALA A 171 -10.69 4.83 -6.43
C ALA A 171 -10.37 6.27 -6.85
N LEU A 172 -10.53 7.25 -5.94
CA LEU A 172 -10.11 8.64 -6.15
C LEU A 172 -8.58 8.82 -6.09
N ASN A 173 -7.86 7.82 -5.58
CA ASN A 173 -6.43 7.88 -5.36
C ASN A 173 -5.63 7.17 -6.45
N ARG A 174 -6.07 5.99 -6.90
CA ARG A 174 -5.32 5.19 -7.87
C ARG A 174 -6.18 4.14 -8.56
N GLU A 175 -5.88 3.86 -9.83
CA GLU A 175 -6.58 2.87 -10.65
C GLU A 175 -6.37 1.43 -10.15
N THR A 176 -5.18 1.14 -9.61
CA THR A 176 -4.86 -0.18 -9.01
C THR A 176 -5.75 -0.53 -7.83
N SER A 177 -6.47 0.42 -7.25
CA SER A 177 -7.46 0.18 -6.19
C SER A 177 -8.65 -0.68 -6.61
N GLY A 178 -8.81 -0.96 -7.92
CA GLY A 178 -9.84 -1.87 -8.42
C GLY A 178 -9.76 -3.30 -7.84
N LEU A 179 -8.61 -3.71 -7.29
CA LEU A 179 -8.48 -5.01 -6.60
C LEU A 179 -8.89 -4.97 -5.13
N LEU A 180 -8.99 -3.78 -4.51
CA LEU A 180 -9.39 -3.60 -3.12
C LEU A 180 -10.76 -4.22 -2.82
N PRO A 181 -11.84 -3.98 -3.62
CA PRO A 181 -13.14 -4.59 -3.35
C PRO A 181 -13.13 -6.11 -3.49
N LEU A 182 -12.10 -6.73 -4.09
CA LEU A 182 -11.99 -8.18 -4.22
C LEU A 182 -11.45 -8.85 -2.94
N LEU A 183 -10.83 -8.12 -2.02
CA LEU A 183 -10.21 -8.69 -0.81
C LEU A 183 -11.13 -9.60 0.03
N PRO A 184 -12.46 -9.36 0.17
CA PRO A 184 -13.34 -10.27 0.89
C PRO A 184 -13.40 -11.68 0.30
N LEU A 185 -13.08 -11.84 -1.00
CA LEU A 185 -13.01 -13.13 -1.68
C LEU A 185 -11.90 -14.04 -1.12
N ALA A 186 -10.81 -13.45 -0.61
CA ALA A 186 -9.68 -14.18 -0.03
C ALA A 186 -10.03 -14.96 1.25
N ALA A 187 -11.18 -14.70 1.86
CA ALA A 187 -11.58 -15.32 3.11
C ALA A 187 -13.04 -15.80 3.07
N LEU A 188 -13.55 -16.19 1.89
CA LEU A 188 -14.93 -16.63 1.75
C LEU A 188 -15.25 -17.87 2.62
N PRO A 189 -16.36 -17.84 3.37
CA PRO A 189 -16.95 -19.04 3.95
C PRO A 189 -17.40 -20.01 2.85
N GLU A 190 -17.43 -21.31 3.16
CA GLU A 190 -17.84 -22.36 2.22
C GLU A 190 -19.29 -22.17 1.73
N ALA A 191 -20.21 -21.87 2.64
CA ALA A 191 -21.62 -21.62 2.33
C ALA A 191 -22.29 -20.69 3.36
N GLY A 192 -23.52 -20.26 3.05
CA GLY A 192 -24.40 -19.54 3.98
C GLY A 192 -24.42 -18.01 3.83
N PRO A 193 -25.20 -17.31 4.68
CA PRO A 193 -25.48 -15.87 4.55
C PRO A 193 -24.23 -14.98 4.58
N GLN A 194 -23.18 -15.39 5.28
CA GLN A 194 -21.92 -14.65 5.34
C GLN A 194 -21.19 -14.64 3.99
N ARG A 195 -21.25 -15.75 3.23
CA ARG A 195 -20.72 -15.81 1.86
C ARG A 195 -21.47 -14.84 0.96
N THR A 196 -22.81 -14.90 0.97
CA THR A 196 -23.68 -14.00 0.20
C THR A 196 -23.40 -12.54 0.51
N ARG A 197 -23.30 -12.18 1.81
CA ARG A 197 -22.93 -10.82 2.24
C ARG A 197 -21.59 -10.36 1.68
N ARG A 198 -20.56 -11.20 1.70
CA ARG A 198 -19.23 -10.84 1.17
C ARG A 198 -19.25 -10.65 -0.35
N VAL A 199 -19.97 -11.51 -1.07
CA VAL A 199 -20.17 -11.35 -2.52
C VAL A 199 -20.88 -10.04 -2.85
N TRP A 200 -21.92 -9.67 -2.08
CA TRP A 200 -22.60 -8.39 -2.25
C TRP A 200 -21.68 -7.19 -1.98
N ILE A 201 -20.83 -7.26 -0.95
CA ILE A 201 -19.86 -6.20 -0.66
C ILE A 201 -18.86 -6.06 -1.82
N VAL A 202 -18.40 -7.17 -2.39
CA VAL A 202 -17.51 -7.16 -3.57
C VAL A 202 -18.22 -6.50 -4.76
N ALA A 203 -19.45 -6.92 -5.07
CA ALA A 203 -20.23 -6.37 -6.18
C ALA A 203 -20.47 -4.86 -6.01
N LEU A 204 -20.92 -4.42 -4.83
CA LEU A 204 -21.14 -3.01 -4.55
C LEU A 204 -19.84 -2.21 -4.58
N GLY A 205 -18.74 -2.77 -4.05
CA GLY A 205 -17.42 -2.14 -4.13
C GLY A 205 -16.94 -1.96 -5.56
N LEU A 206 -17.15 -2.96 -6.44
CA LEU A 206 -16.83 -2.85 -7.87
C LEU A 206 -17.70 -1.79 -8.57
N VAL A 207 -18.98 -1.68 -8.21
CA VAL A 207 -19.85 -0.61 -8.72
C VAL A 207 -19.34 0.77 -8.28
N ILE A 208 -19.01 0.94 -7.00
CA ILE A 208 -18.42 2.20 -6.48
C ILE A 208 -17.14 2.54 -7.25
N TYR A 209 -16.23 1.58 -7.40
CA TYR A 209 -14.99 1.77 -8.16
C TYR A 209 -15.29 2.18 -9.61
N GLY A 210 -16.19 1.47 -10.29
CA GLY A 210 -16.57 1.77 -11.68
C GLY A 210 -17.17 3.16 -11.85
N ILE A 211 -18.05 3.58 -10.94
CA ILE A 211 -18.65 4.92 -10.93
C ILE A 211 -17.56 5.99 -10.80
N VAL A 212 -16.65 5.87 -9.82
CA VAL A 212 -15.57 6.85 -9.63
C VAL A 212 -14.64 6.88 -10.84
N PHE A 213 -14.24 5.71 -11.33
CA PHE A 213 -13.32 5.57 -12.46
C PHE A 213 -13.88 6.22 -13.74
N VAL A 214 -15.17 6.03 -14.01
CA VAL A 214 -15.87 6.62 -15.16
C VAL A 214 -16.12 8.10 -14.93
N ALA A 215 -16.59 8.50 -13.74
CA ALA A 215 -16.87 9.91 -13.43
C ALA A 215 -15.63 10.79 -13.57
N LEU A 216 -14.46 10.33 -13.09
CA LEU A 216 -13.19 11.07 -13.27
C LEU A 216 -12.81 11.22 -14.75
N ARG A 217 -13.06 10.20 -15.59
CA ARG A 217 -12.79 10.25 -17.03
C ARG A 217 -13.76 11.14 -17.79
N ILE A 218 -15.01 11.20 -17.37
CA ILE A 218 -15.98 12.15 -17.91
C ILE A 218 -15.60 13.58 -17.51
N ALA A 219 -15.23 13.79 -16.25
CA ALA A 219 -14.92 15.10 -15.71
C ALA A 219 -13.65 15.73 -16.31
N TYR A 220 -12.58 14.96 -16.48
CA TYR A 220 -11.31 15.45 -17.03
C TYR A 220 -11.12 15.19 -18.52
N GLY A 221 -12.03 14.44 -19.15
CA GLY A 221 -11.88 13.98 -20.52
C GLY A 221 -10.71 13.00 -20.73
N PRO A 222 -10.46 12.57 -21.97
CA PRO A 222 -9.29 11.78 -22.33
C PRO A 222 -8.00 12.53 -22.02
N GLN A 223 -7.00 11.82 -21.49
CA GLN A 223 -5.71 12.39 -21.09
C GLN A 223 -4.59 11.63 -21.79
N GLU A 224 -3.55 12.35 -22.24
CA GLU A 224 -2.39 11.74 -22.90
C GLU A 224 -1.70 10.76 -21.96
N LEU A 225 -1.39 9.56 -22.44
CA LEU A 225 -0.71 8.54 -21.66
C LEU A 225 0.77 8.91 -21.52
N ILE A 226 1.20 9.20 -20.30
CA ILE A 226 2.61 9.42 -19.98
C ILE A 226 3.30 8.06 -19.93
N VAL A 227 4.20 7.86 -20.88
CA VAL A 227 4.92 6.60 -21.07
C VAL A 227 6.21 6.60 -20.24
N PRO A 228 6.38 5.68 -19.27
CA PRO A 228 7.59 5.63 -18.44
C PRO A 228 8.83 5.33 -19.28
N TYR A 229 9.80 6.25 -19.28
CA TYR A 229 11.05 6.11 -20.05
C TYR A 229 10.84 5.80 -21.55
N GLY A 230 9.69 6.19 -22.12
CA GLY A 230 9.36 5.95 -23.53
C GLY A 230 8.93 4.52 -23.88
N HIS A 231 8.82 3.61 -22.90
CA HIS A 231 8.41 2.22 -23.12
C HIS A 231 6.90 2.01 -22.96
N ARG A 232 6.25 1.52 -24.02
CA ARG A 232 4.78 1.34 -24.05
C ARG A 232 4.37 0.19 -23.12
N PRO A 233 3.21 0.30 -22.43
CA PRO A 233 2.67 -0.82 -21.67
C PRO A 233 2.49 -2.08 -22.54
N GLY A 234 2.77 -3.25 -21.97
CA GLY A 234 2.69 -4.56 -22.62
C GLY A 234 4.03 -5.29 -22.64
N ILE A 235 4.33 -5.94 -23.76
CA ILE A 235 5.54 -6.78 -23.92
C ILE A 235 6.82 -5.93 -23.90
N ASP A 236 6.80 -4.72 -24.47
CA ASP A 236 7.94 -3.79 -24.48
C ASP A 236 8.41 -3.49 -23.05
N LEU A 237 7.49 -3.04 -22.19
CA LEU A 237 7.81 -2.75 -20.79
C LEU A 237 8.19 -3.99 -19.98
N LEU A 238 7.59 -5.16 -20.29
CA LEU A 238 7.99 -6.43 -19.68
C LEU A 238 9.47 -6.76 -19.98
N LEU A 239 9.87 -6.70 -21.25
CA LEU A 239 11.25 -6.95 -21.67
C LEU A 239 12.21 -5.92 -21.07
N TYR A 240 11.82 -4.65 -21.05
CA TYR A 240 12.57 -3.58 -20.39
C TYR A 240 12.82 -3.90 -18.92
N ASN A 241 11.79 -4.31 -18.19
CA ASN A 241 11.90 -4.62 -16.77
C ASN A 241 12.83 -5.81 -16.51
N VAL A 242 12.72 -6.87 -17.31
CA VAL A 242 13.52 -8.10 -17.16
C VAL A 242 14.99 -7.85 -17.51
N GLY A 243 15.25 -7.13 -18.61
CA GLY A 243 16.61 -6.87 -19.09
C GLY A 243 17.38 -5.83 -18.29
N ARG A 244 16.70 -4.99 -17.51
CA ARG A 244 17.32 -3.88 -16.78
C ARG A 244 17.89 -4.34 -15.43
N VAL A 245 19.22 -4.41 -15.31
CA VAL A 245 19.95 -4.74 -14.06
C VAL A 245 19.46 -3.94 -12.85
N ARG A 246 19.15 -2.65 -13.06
CA ARG A 246 18.65 -1.76 -12.00
C ARG A 246 17.33 -2.26 -11.38
N THR A 247 16.45 -2.89 -12.15
CA THR A 247 15.22 -3.50 -11.65
C THR A 247 15.53 -4.51 -10.54
N TRP A 248 16.45 -5.43 -10.81
CA TRP A 248 16.85 -6.47 -9.87
C TRP A 248 17.54 -5.92 -8.63
N GLY A 249 18.40 -4.91 -8.79
CA GLY A 249 19.03 -4.22 -7.67
C GLY A 249 18.02 -3.56 -6.73
N GLN A 250 17.01 -2.88 -7.28
CA GLN A 250 15.96 -2.24 -6.48
C GLN A 250 15.02 -3.26 -5.83
N LEU A 251 14.66 -4.34 -6.55
CA LEU A 251 13.88 -5.45 -5.99
C LEU A 251 14.61 -6.08 -4.80
N LEU A 252 15.91 -6.36 -4.93
CA LEU A 252 16.71 -6.90 -3.83
C LEU A 252 16.83 -5.93 -2.66
N ALA A 253 17.03 -4.63 -2.92
CA ALA A 253 17.07 -3.61 -1.87
C ALA A 253 15.75 -3.52 -1.08
N THR A 254 14.62 -3.63 -1.78
CA THR A 254 13.28 -3.48 -1.19
C THR A 254 12.79 -4.75 -0.51
N PHE A 255 12.88 -5.90 -1.18
CA PHE A 255 12.37 -7.17 -0.69
C PHE A 255 13.39 -7.96 0.13
N SER A 256 14.68 -7.74 -0.09
CA SER A 256 15.77 -8.53 0.51
C SER A 256 15.48 -10.03 0.34
N ILE A 257 15.66 -10.83 1.40
CA ILE A 257 15.35 -12.27 1.40
C ILE A 257 13.90 -12.59 1.80
N LEU A 258 13.06 -11.58 2.06
CA LEU A 258 11.72 -11.77 2.62
C LEU A 258 10.80 -12.67 1.77
N PRO A 259 10.79 -12.60 0.42
CA PRO A 259 9.97 -13.50 -0.39
C PRO A 259 10.28 -14.97 -0.15
N PHE A 260 11.56 -15.33 0.02
CA PHE A 260 11.97 -16.71 0.28
C PHE A 260 11.57 -17.17 1.68
N LEU A 261 11.73 -16.30 2.68
CA LEU A 261 11.28 -16.57 4.06
C LEU A 261 9.75 -16.72 4.14
N ALA A 262 9.02 -15.91 3.38
CA ALA A 262 7.58 -16.01 3.24
C ALA A 262 7.18 -17.37 2.64
N LEU A 263 7.79 -17.79 1.54
CA LEU A 263 7.51 -19.09 0.93
C LEU A 263 7.86 -20.26 1.88
N ALA A 264 9.00 -20.18 2.58
CA ALA A 264 9.40 -21.21 3.54
C ALA A 264 8.40 -21.38 4.70
N SER A 265 7.67 -20.33 5.08
CA SER A 265 6.63 -20.37 6.11
C SER A 265 5.22 -20.62 5.58
N TYR A 266 5.03 -20.80 4.28
CA TYR A 266 3.70 -20.86 3.66
C TYR A 266 2.73 -21.85 4.34
N ARG A 267 3.23 -23.01 4.77
CA ARG A 267 2.43 -24.03 5.49
C ARG A 267 1.88 -23.54 6.83
N ARG A 268 2.52 -22.55 7.46
CA ARG A 268 2.14 -21.97 8.75
C ARG A 268 1.15 -20.80 8.62
N TRP A 269 0.81 -20.40 7.39
CA TRP A 269 -0.03 -19.21 7.17
C TRP A 269 -1.51 -19.46 7.48
N PRO A 270 -2.19 -18.49 8.12
CA PRO A 270 -3.65 -18.54 8.27
C PRO A 270 -4.33 -18.51 6.89
N ARG A 271 -5.54 -19.08 6.80
CA ARG A 271 -6.30 -19.19 5.54
C ARG A 271 -6.46 -17.83 4.84
N VAL A 272 -6.74 -16.77 5.61
CA VAL A 272 -6.89 -15.39 5.10
C VAL A 272 -5.63 -14.90 4.37
N LEU A 273 -4.45 -15.16 4.94
CA LEU A 273 -3.18 -14.73 4.35
C LEU A 273 -2.87 -15.49 3.05
N ARG A 274 -3.16 -16.80 3.02
CA ARG A 274 -3.07 -17.61 1.78
C ARG A 274 -4.03 -17.12 0.70
N GLY A 275 -5.25 -16.77 1.08
CA GLY A 275 -6.21 -16.17 0.16
C GLY A 275 -5.72 -14.84 -0.42
N PHE A 276 -5.14 -13.96 0.41
CA PHE A 276 -4.54 -12.72 -0.08
C PHE A 276 -3.36 -12.95 -1.00
N PHE A 277 -2.52 -13.96 -0.71
CA PHE A 277 -1.44 -14.33 -1.62
C PHE A 277 -1.98 -14.66 -3.01
N TRP A 278 -2.92 -15.59 -3.13
CA TRP A 278 -3.43 -16.04 -4.43
C TRP A 278 -4.24 -14.98 -5.17
N LEU A 279 -4.95 -14.11 -4.44
CA LEU A 279 -5.76 -13.05 -5.03
C LEU A 279 -4.90 -11.85 -5.46
N VAL A 280 -4.03 -11.37 -4.58
CA VAL A 280 -3.33 -10.08 -4.76
C VAL A 280 -2.00 -10.28 -5.48
N VAL A 281 -1.14 -11.19 -5.02
CA VAL A 281 0.27 -11.21 -5.45
C VAL A 281 0.41 -11.50 -6.96
N PRO A 282 -0.17 -12.59 -7.53
CA PRO A 282 -0.03 -12.86 -8.97
C PRO A 282 -0.55 -11.74 -9.85
N LEU A 283 -1.76 -11.24 -9.54
CA LEU A 283 -2.40 -10.19 -10.32
C LEU A 283 -1.65 -8.86 -10.23
N TRP A 284 -1.18 -8.51 -9.03
CA TRP A 284 -0.41 -7.30 -8.80
C TRP A 284 0.90 -7.32 -9.60
N PHE A 285 1.66 -8.41 -9.51
CA PHE A 285 2.90 -8.56 -10.27
C PHE A 285 2.62 -8.57 -11.78
N ALA A 286 1.61 -9.31 -12.25
CA ALA A 286 1.26 -9.36 -13.68
C ALA A 286 0.99 -7.96 -14.26
N VAL A 287 0.17 -7.15 -13.57
CA VAL A 287 -0.13 -5.78 -14.01
C VAL A 287 1.12 -4.90 -13.97
N HIS A 288 1.91 -4.93 -12.89
CA HIS A 288 3.05 -4.02 -12.74
C HIS A 288 4.22 -4.36 -13.65
N TRP A 289 4.44 -5.64 -13.98
CA TRP A 289 5.48 -6.04 -14.93
C TRP A 289 5.25 -5.50 -16.34
N VAL A 290 3.98 -5.34 -16.75
CA VAL A 290 3.61 -4.91 -18.11
C VAL A 290 3.19 -3.45 -18.18
N ALA A 291 2.78 -2.82 -17.07
CA ALA A 291 2.24 -1.46 -17.07
C ALA A 291 3.07 -0.44 -16.26
N ALA A 292 4.11 -0.89 -15.54
CA ALA A 292 4.96 0.00 -14.77
C ALA A 292 6.45 -0.41 -14.83
N VAL A 293 7.32 0.48 -14.34
CA VAL A 293 8.75 0.22 -14.24
C VAL A 293 9.02 -0.49 -12.92
N MET A 294 9.43 -1.75 -12.96
CA MET A 294 9.61 -2.58 -11.78
C MET A 294 10.77 -2.15 -10.87
N ALA A 295 11.68 -1.31 -11.38
CA ALA A 295 12.69 -0.64 -10.56
C ALA A 295 12.05 0.38 -9.58
N GLU A 296 10.83 0.86 -9.85
CA GLU A 296 10.05 1.70 -8.94
C GLU A 296 9.35 0.82 -7.89
N THR A 297 10.13 0.15 -7.04
CA THR A 297 9.65 -0.90 -6.13
C THR A 297 8.64 -0.46 -5.08
N ARG A 298 8.44 0.84 -4.89
CA ARG A 298 7.30 1.42 -4.14
C ARG A 298 5.96 0.84 -4.59
N LEU A 299 5.85 0.49 -5.87
CA LEU A 299 4.64 -0.07 -6.47
C LEU A 299 4.31 -1.47 -5.92
N LEU A 300 5.28 -2.12 -5.27
CA LEU A 300 5.18 -3.47 -4.75
C LEU A 300 5.06 -3.48 -3.21
N LEU A 301 4.90 -2.32 -2.58
CA LEU A 301 4.72 -2.21 -1.13
C LEU A 301 3.41 -2.82 -0.64
N VAL A 302 2.38 -2.87 -1.49
CA VAL A 302 1.10 -3.53 -1.19
C VAL A 302 1.29 -5.04 -0.99
N PRO A 303 1.76 -5.84 -1.98
CA PRO A 303 1.99 -7.27 -1.76
C PRO A 303 3.07 -7.54 -0.69
N LEU A 304 4.06 -6.65 -0.56
CA LEU A 304 5.04 -6.73 0.53
C LEU A 304 4.36 -6.71 1.90
N THR A 305 3.50 -5.73 2.16
CA THR A 305 2.92 -5.48 3.49
C THR A 305 1.78 -6.42 3.82
N LEU A 306 0.94 -6.72 2.83
CA LEU A 306 -0.22 -7.59 3.00
C LEU A 306 0.19 -9.06 3.14
N VAL A 307 1.23 -9.49 2.40
CA VAL A 307 1.49 -10.92 2.23
C VAL A 307 2.91 -11.31 2.61
N ILE A 308 3.92 -10.70 1.99
CA ILE A 308 5.30 -11.20 2.09
C ILE A 308 5.88 -10.99 3.49
N LEU A 309 5.74 -9.79 4.08
CA LEU A 309 6.20 -9.51 5.44
C LEU A 309 5.50 -10.36 6.49
N PRO A 310 4.16 -10.35 6.64
CA PRO A 310 3.50 -11.19 7.62
C PRO A 310 3.77 -12.67 7.36
N GLY A 311 3.85 -13.07 6.09
CA GLY A 311 4.28 -14.41 5.69
C GLY A 311 5.61 -14.79 6.31
N ALA A 312 6.67 -14.03 6.01
CA ALA A 312 8.01 -14.27 6.55
C ALA A 312 8.04 -14.31 8.09
N LEU A 313 7.28 -13.43 8.75
CA LEU A 313 7.20 -13.37 10.21
C LEU A 313 6.58 -14.62 10.84
N PHE A 314 5.77 -15.40 10.10
CA PHE A 314 5.27 -16.70 10.61
C PHE A 314 6.37 -17.76 10.78
N LEU A 315 7.58 -17.56 10.23
CA LEU A 315 8.73 -18.42 10.58
C LEU A 315 9.10 -18.31 12.06
N LEU A 316 8.91 -17.13 12.67
CA LEU A 316 9.26 -16.87 14.08
C LEU A 316 8.26 -17.46 15.07
N ARG A 317 7.14 -18.02 14.59
CA ARG A 317 6.14 -18.65 15.44
C ARG A 317 6.63 -20.03 15.88
N SER A 318 6.79 -20.22 17.19
CA SER A 318 7.10 -21.52 17.80
C SER A 318 6.01 -22.55 17.49
N GLU A 319 6.43 -23.79 17.18
CA GLU A 319 5.52 -24.91 16.90
C GLU A 319 4.69 -25.31 18.12
N ALA A 320 5.21 -25.09 19.34
CA ALA A 320 4.51 -25.33 20.60
C ALA A 320 3.30 -24.40 20.81
N SER A 321 3.11 -23.38 19.96
CA SER A 321 1.98 -22.44 20.00
C SER A 321 0.90 -22.73 18.95
N GLN A 322 0.92 -23.91 18.33
CA GLN A 322 -0.22 -24.41 17.57
C GLN A 322 -1.21 -25.07 18.54
N PRO A 323 -2.40 -24.50 18.77
CA PRO A 323 -3.43 -25.26 19.48
C PRO A 323 -3.69 -26.54 18.68
N GLU A 324 -3.72 -27.69 19.37
CA GLU A 324 -3.96 -29.04 18.84
C GLU A 324 -5.34 -29.18 18.18
N LEU A 325 -5.59 -28.46 17.09
CA LEU A 325 -6.88 -28.44 16.41
C LEU A 325 -6.85 -29.11 15.04
N VAL A 326 -5.78 -29.82 14.69
CA VAL A 326 -5.63 -30.49 13.37
C VAL A 326 -5.05 -31.92 13.48
N ARG A 327 -5.35 -32.66 14.56
CA ARG A 327 -5.14 -34.12 14.60
C ARG A 327 -6.43 -34.94 14.67
N ALA A 328 -7.59 -34.31 14.45
CA ALA A 328 -8.86 -34.99 14.26
C ALA A 328 -9.47 -34.51 12.93
N GLY A 329 -9.32 -35.32 11.89
CA GLY A 329 -9.74 -35.06 10.51
C GLY A 329 -8.94 -35.90 9.56
#